data_AF-A0A2E4SVR5-F1
#
_entry.id   AF-A0A2E4SVR5-F1
#
_cell.length_a   1.000
_cell.length_b   1.000
_cell.length_c   1.000
_cell.angle_alpha   90.00
_cell.angle_beta   90.00
_cell.angle_gamma   90.00
#
_symmetry.space_group_name_H-M   'P 1'
#
loop_
_entity.id
_entity.type
_entity.pdbx_description
1 polymer ?
#
loop_
_entity_poly.entity_id
_entity_poly.type
_entity_poly.pdbx_seq_one_letter_code
_entity_poly.pdbx_strand_id
1 'polypeptide(L)' 'MDRPSAFAHQRFIGDKRTQQVYDLDEVGDQEAVAVVLDELMASERFVCFGPDSLAEARNRGYRLCRI' A
#
# COMPACT_ATOMS: atom_id res chain seq x y z
N MET A 1 -0.99 -7.19 -14.29
CA MET A 1 0.31 -6.79 -13.72
C MET A 1 0.63 -7.72 -12.58
N ASP A 2 1.84 -8.29 -12.55
CA ASP A 2 2.25 -9.14 -11.43
C ASP A 2 2.58 -8.26 -10.23
N ARG A 3 1.80 -8.43 -9.15
CA ARG A 3 2.06 -7.75 -7.87
C ARG A 3 3.39 -8.30 -7.31
N PRO A 4 4.31 -7.45 -6.81
CA PRO A 4 5.55 -7.93 -6.20
C PRO A 4 5.27 -8.99 -5.13
N SER A 5 6.14 -10.01 -5.03
CA SER A 5 5.95 -11.15 -4.12
C SER A 5 5.80 -10.72 -2.66
N ALA A 6 6.42 -9.61 -2.26
CA ALA A 6 6.31 -9.01 -0.94
C ALA A 6 4.89 -8.52 -0.59
N PHE A 7 4.02 -8.34 -1.60
CA PHE A 7 2.66 -7.82 -1.47
C PHE A 7 1.58 -8.80 -1.95
N ALA A 8 1.97 -10.02 -2.33
CA ALA A 8 1.07 -11.00 -2.96
C ALA A 8 -0.14 -11.38 -2.08
N HIS A 9 -0.04 -11.19 -0.76
CA HIS A 9 -1.08 -11.54 0.21
C HIS A 9 -1.56 -10.35 1.04
N GLN A 10 -1.25 -9.13 0.62
CA GLN A 10 -1.60 -7.91 1.33
C GLN A 10 -2.52 -7.06 0.46
N ARG A 11 -3.66 -6.65 1.02
CA ARG A 11 -4.56 -5.68 0.41
C ARG A 11 -4.13 -4.25 0.74
N PHE A 12 -3.73 -3.98 1.99
CA PHE A 12 -3.33 -2.63 2.40
C PHE A 12 -1.83 -2.51 2.63
N ILE A 13 -1.21 -1.56 1.91
CA ILE A 13 0.22 -1.24 2.08
C ILE A 13 0.38 0.23 2.43
N GLY A 14 1.14 0.49 3.51
CA GLY A 14 1.43 1.84 3.97
C GLY A 14 2.81 2.34 3.50
N ASP A 15 2.90 3.56 3.01
CA ASP A 15 4.16 4.29 2.78
C ASP A 15 4.60 4.97 4.09
N LYS A 16 5.74 4.55 4.64
CA LYS A 16 6.30 5.13 5.87
C LYS A 16 6.83 6.55 5.68
N ARG A 17 7.07 6.99 4.44
CA ARG A 17 7.57 8.34 4.11
C ARG A 17 6.47 9.40 4.18
N THR A 18 5.25 9.04 3.78
CA THR A 18 4.13 9.98 3.60
C THR A 18 2.94 9.71 4.52
N GLN A 19 2.96 8.58 5.25
CA GLN A 19 1.86 8.11 6.09
C GLN A 19 0.56 7.89 5.28
N GLN A 20 0.70 7.46 4.03
CA GLN A 20 -0.41 7.09 3.15
C GLN A 20 -0.58 5.57 3.11
N VAL A 21 -1.82 5.10 3.04
CA VAL A 21 -2.15 3.69 2.80
C VAL A 21 -2.82 3.56 1.45
N TYR A 22 -2.42 2.54 0.70
CA TYR A 22 -2.98 2.18 -0.59
C TYR A 22 -3.77 0.88 -0.44
N ASP A 23 -4.98 0.86 -0.99
CA ASP A 23 -5.77 -0.36 -1.16
C ASP A 23 -5.42 -0.95 -2.52
N LEU A 24 -4.77 -2.10 -2.56
CA LEU A 24 -4.30 -2.71 -3.80
C LEU A 24 -5.41 -3.46 -4.56
N ASP A 25 -6.57 -3.67 -3.94
CA ASP A 25 -7.70 -4.40 -4.54
C ASP A 25 -8.77 -3.42 -5.06
N GLU A 26 -8.92 -2.26 -4.43
CA GLU A 26 -9.87 -1.20 -4.82
C GLU A 26 -9.14 -0.03 -5.51
N VAL A 27 -8.48 -0.32 -6.63
CA VAL A 27 -7.69 0.66 -7.40
C VAL A 27 -8.43 1.12 -8.66
N GLY A 28 -8.41 2.42 -8.92
CA GLY A 28 -9.00 3.01 -10.13
C GLY A 28 -8.04 2.98 -11.32
N ASP A 29 -6.74 3.13 -11.05
CA ASP A 29 -5.66 3.14 -12.03
C ASP A 29 -4.58 2.10 -11.68
N GLN A 30 -4.54 1.00 -12.45
CA GLN A 30 -3.58 -0.09 -12.24
C GLN A 30 -2.13 0.31 -12.54
N GLU A 31 -1.90 1.23 -13.47
CA GLU A 31 -0.55 1.70 -13.82
C GLU A 31 -0.02 2.61 -12.72
N ALA A 32 -0.85 3.50 -12.16
CA ALA A 32 -0.46 4.35 -11.04
C ALA A 32 -0.04 3.51 -9.81
N VAL A 33 -0.74 2.41 -9.55
CA VAL A 33 -0.41 1.47 -8.46
C VAL A 33 0.92 0.79 -8.71
N ALA A 34 1.22 0.39 -9.94
CA ALA A 34 2.51 -0.17 -10.33
C ALA A 34 3.67 0.72 -9.89
N VAL A 35 3.59 1.99 -10.28
CA VAL A 35 4.61 3.00 -10.03
C VAL A 35 4.81 3.18 -8.52
N VAL A 36 3.71 3.25 -7.76
CA VAL A 36 3.76 3.34 -6.30
C VAL A 36 4.42 2.10 -5.69
N LEU A 37 4.07 0.90 -6.13
CA LEU A 37 4.66 -0.34 -5.63
C LEU A 37 6.16 -0.42 -5.93
N ASP A 38 6.59 -0.02 -7.13
CA ASP A 38 8.00 0.03 -7.50
C ASP A 38 8.78 1.04 -6.64
N GLU A 39 8.22 2.23 -6.41
CA GLU A 39 8.82 3.22 -5.49
C GLU A 39 8.93 2.71 -4.06
N LEU A 40 7.90 2.02 -3.57
CA LEU A 40 7.90 1.43 -2.23
C LEU A 40 8.96 0.33 -2.11
N MET A 41 9.11 -0.52 -3.13
CA MET A 41 10.17 -1.52 -3.18
C MET A 41 11.55 -0.89 -3.23
N ALA A 42 11.76 0.11 -4.10
CA ALA A 42 13.04 0.81 -4.22
C ALA A 42 13.45 1.57 -2.95
N SER A 43 12.47 2.09 -2.20
CA SER A 43 12.73 2.82 -0.95
C SER A 43 12.84 1.93 0.29
N GLU A 44 12.37 0.68 0.21
CA GLU A 44 12.22 -0.26 1.34
C GLU A 44 11.43 0.32 2.53
N ARG A 45 10.67 1.40 2.29
CA ARG A 45 9.97 2.17 3.32
C ARG A 45 8.46 1.95 3.26
N PHE A 46 8.07 0.69 3.33
CA PHE A 46 6.67 0.27 3.42
C PHE A 46 6.34 -0.45 4.73
N VAL A 47 5.05 -0.59 5.03
CA VAL A 47 4.55 -1.38 6.15
C VAL A 47 3.31 -2.18 5.72
N CYS A 48 3.21 -3.40 6.25
CA CYS A 48 2.00 -4.21 6.18
C CYS A 48 1.28 -4.14 7.52
N PHE A 49 -0.04 -4.23 7.50
CA PHE A 49 -0.85 -4.09 8.71
C PHE A 49 -1.26 -5.44 9.28
N GLY A 50 -1.36 -5.51 10.61
CA GLY A 50 -1.87 -6.66 11.34
C GLY A 50 -2.92 -6.17 12.35
N PRO A 51 -4.22 -6.36 12.10
CA PRO A 51 -4.83 -7.03 10.93
C PRO A 51 -4.71 -6.21 9.62
N ASP A 52 -4.72 -6.89 8.47
CA ASP A 52 -4.68 -6.26 7.13
C ASP A 52 -6.02 -5.59 6.82
N SER A 53 -6.21 -4.40 7.38
CA SER A 53 -7.46 -3.65 7.28
C SER A 53 -7.22 -2.15 7.25
N LEU A 54 -8.10 -1.43 6.57
CA LEU A 54 -8.07 0.03 6.57
C LEU A 54 -8.27 0.63 7.97
N ALA A 55 -9.05 -0.04 8.84
CA ALA A 55 -9.24 0.40 10.22
C ALA A 55 -7.92 0.39 11.00
N GLU A 56 -7.13 -0.68 10.86
CA GLU A 56 -5.80 -0.78 11.49
C GLU A 56 -4.84 0.28 10.97
N ALA A 57 -4.81 0.49 9.65
CA ALA A 57 -3.99 1.54 9.05
C ALA A 57 -4.35 2.94 9.61
N ARG A 58 -5.64 3.24 9.71
CA ARG A 58 -6.13 4.51 10.29
C ARG A 58 -5.80 4.65 11.78
N ASN A 59 -5.91 3.57 12.56
CA ASN A 59 -5.51 3.58 13.97
C ASN A 59 -4.01 3.88 14.14
N ARG A 60 -3.19 3.50 13.16
CA ARG A 60 -1.75 3.84 13.07
C ARG A 60 -1.47 5.22 12.43
N GLY A 61 -2.50 6.01 12.15
CA GLY A 61 -2.41 7.36 11.60
C GLY A 61 -2.28 7.46 10.08
N TYR A 62 -2.43 6.35 9.34
CA TYR A 62 -2.35 6.36 7.89
C TYR A 62 -3.63 6.91 7.25
N ARG A 63 -3.46 7.66 6.15
CA ARG A 63 -4.56 8.20 5.33
C ARG A 63 -4.69 7.43 4.03
N LEU A 64 -5.91 7.02 3.68
CA LEU A 64 -6.18 6.34 2.41
C LEU A 64 -5.87 7.29 1.25
N CYS A 65 -4.95 6.87 0.38
CA CYS A 65 -4.69 7.53 -0.88
C CYS A 65 -5.45 6.76 -1.98
N ARG A 66 -6.24 7.49 -2.77
CA ARG A 66 -6.93 6.92 -3.93
C ARG A 66 -6.08 7.17 -5.17
N ILE A 67 -5.73 6.08 -5.84
CA ILE A 67 -5.00 6.01 -7.10
C ILE A 67 -5.82 5.13 -8.05
#